data_AF-A0A8B9UIT6-F1
#
_entry.id   AF-A0A8B9UIT6-F1
#
_cell.length_a   1.000
_cell.length_b   1.000
_cell.length_c   1.000
_cell.angle_alpha   90.00
_cell.angle_beta   90.00
_cell.angle_gamma   90.00
#
_symmetry.space_group_name_H-M   'P 1'
#
loop_
_entity.id
_entity.type
_entity.pdbx_description
1 polymer ?
#
loop_
_entity_poly.entity_id
_entity_poly.type
_entity_poly.pdbx_seq_one_letter_code
_entity_poly.pdbx_strand_id
1 'polypeptide(L)'
;MSRGRERVVALVDMDCFFMQVEQRFDPQLRGRPCAVVQYNKWQGGGIIAVSYEARSFGVARGMWASEARALCPELLLARVPEARGKADLSRYREASAEVMEVLSRFAAIERASIDEAYLDLTGSARDRLRELRGRPLAAQLLPTTFVQGLPASPDPQHAAKGRQKLIFFCSIMLRPSYNAGL
;
A
#
# COMPACT_ATOMS: atom_id res chain seq x y z
N MET A 1 -13.59 13.49 -31.86
CA MET A 1 -12.59 12.75 -31.05
C MET A 1 -12.95 12.90 -29.57
N SER A 2 -13.33 11.82 -28.88
CA SER A 2 -13.62 11.87 -27.44
C SER A 2 -12.31 11.92 -26.66
N ARG A 3 -11.90 13.13 -26.25
CA ARG A 3 -10.67 13.33 -25.46
C ARG A 3 -10.74 12.57 -24.12
N GLY A 4 -9.60 12.07 -23.65
CA GLY A 4 -9.48 11.48 -22.30
C GLY A 4 -9.87 10.01 -22.17
N ARG A 5 -10.08 9.27 -23.27
CA ARG A 5 -10.39 7.83 -23.26
C ARG A 5 -9.35 6.94 -23.95
N GLU A 6 -8.20 7.51 -24.28
CA GLU A 6 -7.19 6.82 -25.10
C GLU A 6 -6.26 5.91 -24.30
N ARG A 7 -6.12 6.18 -22.99
CA ARG A 7 -5.19 5.47 -22.11
C ARG A 7 -5.91 4.83 -20.93
N VAL A 8 -5.39 3.69 -20.51
CA VAL A 8 -5.75 3.06 -19.24
C VAL A 8 -4.52 3.14 -18.36
N VAL A 9 -4.58 3.95 -17.31
CA VAL A 9 -3.46 4.19 -16.40
C VAL A 9 -3.87 3.73 -15.00
N ALA A 10 -2.98 3.00 -14.33
CA ALA A 10 -3.11 2.68 -12.91
C ALA A 10 -2.04 3.42 -12.10
N LEU A 11 -2.37 3.75 -10.86
CA LEU A 11 -1.42 4.18 -9.85
C LEU A 11 -1.43 3.12 -8.76
N VAL A 12 -0.29 2.47 -8.54
CA VAL A 12 -0.10 1.52 -7.44
C VAL A 12 0.60 2.23 -6.30
N ASP A 13 0.07 2.10 -5.10
CA ASP A 13 0.56 2.70 -3.86
C ASP A 13 0.48 1.63 -2.76
N MET A 14 1.59 1.42 -2.04
CA MET A 14 1.66 0.42 -0.98
C MET A 14 1.11 0.93 0.35
N ASP A 15 0.12 0.20 0.86
CA ASP A 15 -0.47 0.41 2.18
C ASP A 15 0.57 0.57 3.29
N CYS A 16 0.54 1.70 4.00
CA CYS A 16 1.41 1.99 5.15
C CYS A 16 2.87 1.48 4.98
N PHE A 17 3.46 1.71 3.80
CA PHE A 17 4.63 1.00 3.28
C PHE A 17 5.75 0.71 4.29
N PHE A 18 6.26 1.72 5.00
CA PHE A 18 7.38 1.50 5.93
C PHE A 18 6.97 0.58 7.09
N MET A 19 5.70 0.61 7.50
CA MET A 19 5.19 -0.27 8.53
C MET A 19 5.12 -1.72 8.04
N GLN A 20 4.67 -1.96 6.80
CA GLN A 20 4.70 -3.30 6.21
C GLN A 20 6.13 -3.85 6.07
N VAL A 21 7.09 -2.99 5.72
CA VAL A 21 8.51 -3.37 5.69
C VAL A 21 8.97 -3.82 7.09
N GLU A 22 8.70 -3.03 8.13
CA GLU A 22 9.06 -3.41 9.50
C GLU A 22 8.32 -4.67 9.99
N GLN A 23 7.05 -4.85 9.64
CA GLN A 23 6.26 -6.07 9.93
C GLN A 23 6.78 -7.32 9.20
N ARG A 24 7.54 -7.14 8.11
CA ARG A 24 8.27 -8.24 7.46
C ARG A 24 9.49 -8.65 8.28
N PHE A 25 10.20 -7.70 8.88
CA PHE A 25 11.37 -7.94 9.73
C PHE A 25 11.00 -8.44 11.14
N ASP A 26 9.96 -7.86 11.74
CA ASP A 26 9.43 -8.25 13.05
C ASP A 26 7.96 -8.67 12.93
N PRO A 27 7.68 -9.98 12.82
CA PRO A 27 6.33 -10.51 12.74
C PRO A 27 5.45 -10.17 13.96
N GLN A 28 6.03 -9.81 15.11
CA GLN A 28 5.26 -9.46 16.31
C GLN A 28 4.48 -8.15 16.16
N LEU A 29 4.81 -7.34 15.15
CA LEU A 29 4.13 -6.08 14.83
C LEU A 29 2.85 -6.26 14.00
N ARG A 30 2.60 -7.45 13.46
CA ARG A 30 1.44 -7.71 12.59
C ARG A 30 0.13 -7.71 13.38
N GLY A 31 -0.90 -7.07 12.85
CA GLY A 31 -2.23 -7.05 13.47
C GLY A 31 -2.29 -6.24 14.77
N ARG A 32 -1.28 -5.40 15.06
CA ARG A 32 -1.17 -4.62 16.30
C ARG A 32 -1.02 -3.13 15.97
N PRO A 33 -1.47 -2.23 16.87
CA PRO A 33 -1.23 -0.81 16.71
C PRO A 33 0.27 -0.53 16.75
N CYS A 34 0.83 -0.22 15.60
CA CYS A 34 2.25 0.08 15.42
C CYS A 34 2.48 1.33 14.55
N ALA A 35 3.62 1.99 14.79
CA ALA A 35 4.09 3.13 14.02
C ALA A 35 5.61 3.06 13.79
N VAL A 36 6.07 3.62 12.68
CA VAL A 36 7.50 3.78 12.38
C VAL A 36 7.94 5.19 12.77
N VAL A 37 9.04 5.31 13.51
CA VAL A 37 9.58 6.59 14.00
C VAL A 37 11.02 6.82 13.55
N GLN A 38 11.35 8.08 13.27
CA GLN A 38 12.71 8.57 13.03
C GLN A 38 13.18 9.47 14.17
N TYR A 39 14.49 9.41 14.46
CA TYR A 39 15.21 10.24 15.43
C TYR A 39 14.66 10.16 16.86
N ASN A 40 15.41 9.60 17.81
CA ASN A 40 14.86 9.33 19.14
C ASN A 40 14.97 10.48 20.16
N LYS A 41 15.77 11.52 19.90
CA LYS A 41 16.20 12.48 20.93
C LYS A 41 15.12 13.45 21.37
N TRP A 42 14.17 13.80 20.50
CA TRP A 42 13.11 14.77 20.80
C TRP A 42 11.74 14.07 20.78
N GLN A 43 11.03 14.11 21.91
CA GLN A 43 9.66 13.61 22.06
C GLN A 43 9.43 12.16 21.58
N GLY A 44 10.45 11.32 21.71
CA GLY A 44 10.43 9.90 21.33
C GLY A 44 10.53 9.62 19.83
N GLY A 45 10.57 10.68 19.02
CA GLY A 45 10.76 10.67 17.57
C GLY A 45 9.52 10.98 16.75
N GLY A 46 9.73 11.45 15.53
CA GLY A 46 8.66 11.81 14.60
C GLY A 46 8.11 10.58 13.89
N ILE A 47 6.79 10.41 13.89
CA ILE A 47 6.11 9.29 13.22
C ILE A 47 6.07 9.55 11.71
N ILE A 48 6.55 8.57 10.95
CA ILE A 48 6.63 8.64 9.48
C ILE A 48 5.69 7.65 8.77
N ALA A 49 5.25 6.59 9.46
CA ALA A 49 4.26 5.64 8.98
C ALA A 49 3.45 5.07 10.14
N VAL A 50 2.19 4.75 9.89
CA VAL A 50 1.22 4.30 10.89
C VAL A 50 0.41 3.15 10.31
N SER A 51 0.33 2.05 11.07
CA SER A 51 -0.54 0.90 10.79
C SER A 51 -2.02 1.29 10.79
N TYR A 52 -2.85 0.50 10.11
CA TYR A 52 -4.29 0.73 10.12
C TYR A 52 -4.90 0.59 11.52
N GLU A 53 -4.36 -0.34 12.31
CA GLU A 53 -4.72 -0.59 13.70
C GLU A 53 -4.44 0.61 14.57
N ALA A 54 -3.33 1.33 14.38
CA ALA A 54 -3.04 2.55 15.15
C ALA A 54 -3.86 3.76 14.67
N ARG A 55 -4.21 3.83 13.37
CA ARG A 55 -5.06 4.91 12.84
C ARG A 55 -6.45 4.93 13.47
N SER A 56 -6.99 3.78 13.88
CA SER A 56 -8.31 3.72 14.56
C SER A 56 -8.31 4.43 15.92
N PHE A 57 -7.14 4.59 16.55
CA PHE A 57 -6.94 5.37 17.78
C PHE A 57 -6.65 6.85 17.52
N GLY A 58 -6.68 7.29 16.26
CA GLY A 58 -6.37 8.67 15.88
C GLY A 58 -4.87 8.96 15.74
N VAL A 59 -3.99 7.95 15.83
CA VAL A 59 -2.56 8.13 15.56
C VAL A 59 -2.36 8.45 14.08
N ALA A 60 -1.57 9.48 13.80
CA ALA A 60 -1.32 9.96 12.45
C ALA A 60 0.17 10.18 12.17
N ARG A 61 0.53 10.18 10.88
CA ARG A 61 1.86 10.59 10.42
C ARG A 61 2.09 12.06 10.79
N GLY A 62 3.31 12.40 11.20
CA GLY A 62 3.69 13.74 11.62
C GLY A 62 3.52 14.01 13.13
N MET A 63 2.83 13.13 13.86
CA MET A 63 2.79 13.19 15.32
C MET A 63 4.14 12.82 15.93
N TRP A 64 4.41 13.35 17.11
CA TRP A 64 5.49 12.85 17.96
C TRP A 64 5.08 11.54 18.63
N ALA A 65 6.05 10.66 18.86
CA ALA A 65 5.80 9.38 19.50
C ALA A 65 5.17 9.53 20.90
N SER A 66 5.50 10.58 21.65
CA SER A 66 4.86 10.88 22.94
C SER A 66 3.39 11.22 22.81
N GLU A 67 2.99 11.99 21.79
CA GLU A 67 1.59 12.36 21.53
C GLU A 67 0.80 11.12 21.10
N ALA A 68 1.36 10.32 20.20
CA ALA A 68 0.73 9.09 19.75
C ALA A 68 0.56 8.06 20.87
N ARG A 69 1.51 7.98 21.81
CA ARG A 69 1.39 7.12 23.00
C ARG A 69 0.30 7.60 23.97
N ALA A 70 0.01 8.90 24.01
CA ALA A 70 -1.10 9.40 24.80
C ALA A 70 -2.46 8.98 24.21
N LEU A 71 -2.56 8.87 22.88
CA LEU A 71 -3.75 8.36 22.18
C LEU A 71 -3.88 6.83 22.22
N CYS A 72 -2.74 6.12 22.14
CA CYS A 72 -2.66 4.66 22.13
C CYS A 72 -1.53 4.19 23.05
N PRO A 73 -1.82 3.93 24.34
CA PRO A 73 -0.81 3.51 25.32
C PRO A 73 -0.05 2.23 24.94
N GLU A 74 -0.72 1.32 24.24
CA GLU A 74 -0.18 0.05 23.73
C GLU A 74 0.60 0.16 22.41
N LEU A 75 0.78 1.37 21.87
CA LEU A 75 1.44 1.62 20.59
C LEU A 75 2.87 1.05 20.57
N LEU A 76 3.11 0.18 19.59
CA LEU A 76 4.44 -0.33 19.28
C LEU A 76 5.18 0.61 18.34
N LEU A 77 6.46 0.84 18.59
CA LEU A 77 7.28 1.73 17.78
C LEU A 77 8.41 0.94 17.11
N ALA A 78 8.37 0.85 15.79
CA ALA A 78 9.51 0.41 15.00
C ALA A 78 10.42 1.62 14.74
N ARG A 79 11.70 1.49 15.07
CA ARG A 79 12.66 2.59 14.95
C ARG A 79 13.48 2.43 13.69
N VAL A 80 13.51 3.49 12.88
CA VAL A 80 14.43 3.56 11.74
C VAL A 80 15.87 3.54 12.27
N PRO A 81 16.74 2.64 11.79
CA PRO A 81 18.14 2.61 12.18
C PRO A 81 18.83 3.95 11.89
N GLU A 82 19.85 4.30 12.66
CA GLU A 82 20.67 5.48 12.41
C GLU A 82 22.07 5.06 11.97
N ALA A 83 22.55 5.63 10.87
CA ALA A 83 23.91 5.44 10.36
C ALA A 83 24.54 6.81 10.11
N ARG A 84 25.77 7.02 10.62
CA ARG A 84 26.51 8.29 10.47
C ARG A 84 25.70 9.52 10.94
N GLY A 85 24.93 9.35 12.01
CA GLY A 85 24.12 10.41 12.62
C GLY A 85 22.86 10.80 11.83
N LYS A 86 22.42 9.98 10.87
CA LYS A 86 21.21 10.21 10.07
C LYS A 86 20.35 8.94 10.01
N ALA A 87 19.06 9.11 9.76
CA ALA A 87 18.16 7.98 9.53
C ALA A 87 18.59 7.17 8.29
N ASP A 88 18.75 5.86 8.46
CA ASP A 88 19.08 4.93 7.38
C ASP A 88 17.80 4.33 6.79
N LEU A 89 17.53 4.69 5.54
CA LEU A 89 16.35 4.25 4.80
C LEU A 89 16.64 3.13 3.80
N SER A 90 17.82 2.51 3.86
CA SER A 90 18.27 1.53 2.85
C SER A 90 17.30 0.35 2.73
N ARG A 91 16.86 -0.23 3.85
CA ARG A 91 15.85 -1.31 3.85
C ARG A 91 14.54 -0.96 3.14
N TYR A 92 14.07 0.28 3.25
CA TYR A 92 12.83 0.72 2.60
C TYR A 92 13.06 0.96 1.11
N ARG A 93 14.25 1.41 0.72
CA ARG A 93 14.64 1.55 -0.70
C ARG A 93 14.82 0.20 -1.38
N GLU A 94 15.39 -0.78 -0.68
CA GLU A 94 15.51 -2.17 -1.16
C GLU A 94 14.14 -2.79 -1.37
N ALA A 95 13.24 -2.70 -0.37
CA ALA A 95 11.86 -3.17 -0.51
C ALA A 95 11.10 -2.44 -1.64
N SER A 96 11.35 -1.15 -1.84
CA SER A 96 10.80 -0.38 -2.97
C SER A 96 11.27 -0.98 -4.30
N ALA A 97 12.57 -1.24 -4.45
CA ALA A 97 13.13 -1.82 -5.65
C ALA A 97 12.53 -3.21 -5.97
N GLU A 98 12.33 -4.05 -4.96
CA GLU A 98 11.65 -5.35 -5.12
C GLU A 98 10.25 -5.20 -5.72
N VAL A 99 9.45 -4.25 -5.23
CA VAL A 99 8.10 -4.00 -5.76
C VAL A 99 8.15 -3.43 -7.17
N MET A 100 9.02 -2.46 -7.44
CA MET A 100 9.16 -1.85 -8.76
C MET A 100 9.59 -2.88 -9.80
N GLU A 101 10.48 -3.80 -9.44
CA GLU A 101 10.89 -4.92 -10.30
C GLU A 101 9.69 -5.78 -10.68
N VAL A 102 8.85 -6.16 -9.72
CA VAL A 102 7.63 -6.93 -9.99
C VAL A 102 6.67 -6.16 -10.89
N LEU A 103 6.40 -4.88 -10.61
CA LEU A 103 5.49 -4.06 -11.40
C LEU A 103 5.96 -3.92 -12.87
N SER A 104 7.27 -3.75 -13.08
CA SER A 104 7.86 -3.60 -14.42
C SER A 104 7.70 -4.81 -15.33
N ARG A 105 7.35 -5.98 -14.78
CA ARG A 105 7.06 -7.19 -15.57
C ARG A 105 5.69 -7.14 -16.26
N PHE A 106 4.78 -6.27 -15.80
CA PHE A 106 3.40 -6.19 -16.31
C PHE A 106 3.21 -5.07 -17.33
N ALA A 107 3.90 -3.95 -17.16
CA ALA A 107 3.79 -2.78 -18.01
C ALA A 107 5.00 -1.85 -17.84
N ALA A 108 5.14 -0.89 -18.74
CA ALA A 108 6.02 0.24 -18.49
C ALA A 108 5.55 1.02 -17.25
N ILE A 109 6.50 1.34 -16.38
CA ILE A 109 6.22 2.01 -15.10
C ILE A 109 6.94 3.35 -15.01
N GLU A 110 6.31 4.30 -14.33
CA GLU A 110 6.92 5.56 -13.90
C GLU A 110 6.88 5.61 -12.37
N ARG A 111 8.05 5.57 -11.73
CA ARG A 111 8.16 5.65 -10.28
C ARG A 111 7.84 7.06 -9.80
N ALA A 112 6.76 7.22 -9.04
CA ALA A 112 6.29 8.49 -8.51
C ALA A 112 6.87 8.80 -7.12
N SER A 113 7.04 7.77 -6.27
CA SER A 113 7.58 7.91 -4.92
C SER A 113 8.38 6.67 -4.49
N ILE A 114 8.70 6.54 -3.20
CA ILE A 114 9.31 5.32 -2.68
C ILE A 114 8.34 4.14 -2.71
N ASP A 115 7.04 4.40 -2.61
CA ASP A 115 5.99 3.40 -2.53
C ASP A 115 4.93 3.51 -3.62
N GLU A 116 5.13 4.40 -4.60
CA GLU A 116 4.15 4.66 -5.66
C GLU A 116 4.74 4.55 -7.06
N ALA A 117 3.96 3.99 -7.99
CA ALA A 117 4.27 3.97 -9.41
C ALA A 117 3.02 4.04 -10.29
N TYR A 118 3.12 4.80 -11.39
CA TYR A 118 2.17 4.77 -12.49
C TYR A 118 2.47 3.62 -13.44
N LEU A 119 1.44 2.97 -13.96
CA LEU A 119 1.52 1.92 -14.98
C LEU A 119 0.65 2.29 -16.18
N ASP A 120 1.21 2.23 -17.39
CA ASP A 120 0.42 2.32 -18.63
C ASP A 120 -0.09 0.93 -19.01
N LEU A 121 -1.37 0.68 -18.74
CA LEU A 121 -2.05 -0.59 -19.00
C LEU A 121 -2.82 -0.59 -20.33
N THR A 122 -2.63 0.41 -21.19
CA THR A 122 -3.43 0.59 -22.41
C THR A 122 -3.36 -0.62 -23.34
N GLY A 123 -2.16 -1.19 -23.52
CA GLY A 123 -1.94 -2.41 -24.30
C GLY A 123 -2.61 -3.62 -23.65
N SER A 124 -2.28 -3.88 -22.38
CA SER A 124 -2.81 -5.03 -21.62
C SER A 124 -4.34 -5.02 -21.52
N ALA A 125 -4.95 -3.86 -21.33
CA ALA A 125 -6.40 -3.71 -21.30
C ALA A 125 -7.04 -4.02 -22.67
N ARG A 126 -6.41 -3.58 -23.77
CA ARG A 126 -6.88 -3.87 -25.13
C ARG A 126 -6.83 -5.36 -25.45
N ASP A 127 -5.74 -6.02 -25.09
CA ASP A 127 -5.58 -7.46 -25.34
C ASP A 127 -6.55 -8.28 -24.49
N ARG A 128 -6.72 -7.92 -23.21
CA ARG A 128 -7.72 -8.54 -22.33
C ARG A 128 -9.14 -8.39 -22.87
N LEU A 129 -9.51 -7.23 -23.40
CA LEU A 129 -10.83 -7.02 -24.01
C LEU A 129 -11.03 -7.88 -25.26
N ARG A 130 -9.98 -8.06 -26.09
CA ARG A 130 -10.02 -8.95 -27.27
C ARG A 130 -10.23 -10.41 -26.85
N GLU A 131 -9.53 -10.87 -25.82
CA GLU A 131 -9.68 -12.23 -25.27
C GLU A 131 -11.09 -12.49 -24.74
N LEU A 132 -11.69 -11.51 -24.06
CA LEU A 132 -13.04 -11.64 -23.52
C LEU A 132 -14.11 -11.75 -24.61
N ARG A 133 -13.85 -11.29 -25.85
CA ARG A 133 -14.78 -11.35 -26.99
C ARG A 133 -16.18 -10.83 -26.64
N GLY A 134 -16.26 -9.77 -25.84
CA GLY A 134 -17.53 -9.19 -25.40
C GLY A 134 -18.26 -9.96 -24.28
N ARG A 135 -17.68 -11.04 -23.75
CA ARG A 135 -18.23 -11.72 -22.56
C ARG A 135 -18.11 -10.81 -21.35
N PRO A 136 -19.19 -10.59 -20.58
CA PRO A 136 -19.13 -9.77 -19.38
C PRO A 136 -18.25 -10.44 -18.32
N LEU A 137 -17.51 -9.63 -17.57
CA LEU A 137 -16.79 -10.11 -16.39
C LEU A 137 -17.78 -10.22 -15.22
N ALA A 138 -17.87 -11.39 -14.59
CA ALA A 138 -18.71 -11.55 -13.42
C ALA A 138 -18.16 -10.71 -12.26
N ALA A 139 -19.01 -9.95 -11.56
CA ALA A 139 -18.60 -9.10 -10.43
C ALA A 139 -17.93 -9.90 -9.30
N GLN A 140 -18.28 -11.19 -9.18
CA GLN A 140 -17.68 -12.13 -8.23
C GLN A 140 -16.18 -12.35 -8.47
N LEU A 141 -15.67 -12.09 -9.68
CA LEU A 141 -14.24 -12.16 -10.00
C LEU A 141 -13.46 -10.94 -9.50
N LEU A 142 -14.15 -9.93 -8.98
CA LEU A 142 -13.58 -8.68 -8.50
C LEU A 142 -13.98 -8.38 -7.04
N PRO A 143 -13.82 -9.34 -6.10
CA PRO A 143 -14.40 -9.26 -4.76
C PRO A 143 -13.81 -8.12 -3.90
N THR A 144 -12.60 -7.67 -4.25
CA THR A 144 -11.88 -6.59 -3.57
C THR A 144 -11.81 -5.31 -4.39
N THR A 145 -12.48 -5.26 -5.54
CA THR A 145 -12.44 -4.10 -6.44
C THR A 145 -13.66 -3.22 -6.22
N PHE A 146 -13.41 -1.95 -5.93
CA PHE A 146 -14.44 -0.93 -6.01
C PHE A 146 -14.33 -0.22 -7.35
N VAL A 147 -15.43 -0.15 -8.09
CA VAL A 147 -15.49 0.54 -9.38
C VAL A 147 -16.42 1.73 -9.26
N GLN A 148 -15.86 2.93 -9.28
CA GLN A 148 -16.66 4.15 -9.29
C GLN A 148 -17.36 4.30 -10.64
N GLY A 149 -18.66 4.59 -10.62
CA GLY A 149 -19.46 4.79 -11.83
C GLY A 149 -19.99 3.51 -12.47
N LEU A 150 -19.71 2.33 -11.90
CA LEU A 150 -20.45 1.11 -12.24
C LEU A 150 -21.83 1.16 -11.56
N PRO A 151 -22.95 0.92 -12.28
CA PRO A 151 -24.25 0.83 -11.65
C PRO A 151 -24.23 -0.27 -10.59
N ALA A 152 -24.71 0.02 -9.38
CA ALA A 152 -24.77 -0.98 -8.32
C ALA A 152 -25.67 -2.15 -8.78
N SER A 153 -25.21 -3.39 -8.55
CA SER A 153 -26.09 -4.55 -8.62
C SER A 153 -27.23 -4.36 -7.60
N PRO A 154 -28.49 -4.67 -7.93
CA PRO A 154 -29.63 -4.52 -7.02
C PRO A 154 -29.58 -5.44 -5.79
N ASP A 155 -28.54 -6.25 -5.60
CA ASP A 155 -28.38 -7.19 -4.49
C ASP A 155 -27.85 -6.51 -3.20
N PRO A 156 -28.66 -6.41 -2.12
CA PRO A 156 -28.32 -5.70 -0.88
C PRO A 156 -27.18 -6.34 -0.07
N GLN A 157 -26.82 -7.61 -0.33
CA GLN A 157 -25.79 -8.29 0.45
C GLN A 157 -24.37 -7.81 0.14
N HIS A 158 -24.19 -7.10 -0.98
CA HIS A 158 -22.93 -6.51 -1.39
C HIS A 158 -22.76 -5.07 -0.89
N ALA A 159 -23.48 -4.62 0.14
CA ALA A 159 -23.55 -3.21 0.51
C ALA A 159 -23.09 -2.84 1.93
N ALA A 160 -22.24 -3.60 2.64
CA ALA A 160 -21.69 -3.09 3.92
C ALA A 160 -20.46 -3.84 4.46
N LYS A 161 -19.27 -3.23 4.37
CA LYS A 161 -18.27 -3.06 5.45
C LYS A 161 -16.96 -2.47 4.90
N GLY A 162 -16.52 -1.32 5.45
CA GLY A 162 -15.13 -0.86 5.42
C GLY A 162 -14.50 -0.52 4.06
N ARG A 163 -15.23 0.13 3.15
CA ARG A 163 -14.75 0.34 1.78
C ARG A 163 -13.89 1.61 1.66
N GLN A 164 -12.59 1.41 1.58
CA GLN A 164 -11.66 2.46 1.17
C GLN A 164 -11.97 2.89 -0.28
N LYS A 165 -11.91 4.20 -0.54
CA LYS A 165 -12.09 4.80 -1.87
C LYS A 165 -10.98 4.28 -2.79
N LEU A 166 -11.32 3.43 -3.74
CA LEU A 166 -10.35 2.86 -4.68
C LEU A 166 -10.22 3.73 -5.92
N ILE A 167 -9.22 4.61 -5.93
CA ILE A 167 -8.50 4.96 -7.16
C ILE A 167 -7.42 3.89 -7.29
N PHE A 168 -7.71 2.76 -7.94
CA PHE A 168 -6.76 1.65 -8.21
C PHE A 168 -5.63 1.39 -7.19
N PHE A 169 -5.86 1.44 -5.87
CA PHE A 169 -4.85 1.01 -4.88
C PHE A 169 -4.71 -0.51 -4.96
N CYS A 170 -3.69 -0.99 -5.67
CA CYS A 170 -3.25 -2.38 -5.55
C CYS A 170 -2.44 -2.49 -4.25
N SER A 171 -3.09 -2.94 -3.17
CA SER A 171 -2.39 -3.30 -1.93
C SER A 171 -1.54 -4.54 -2.19
N ILE A 172 -0.25 -4.34 -2.49
CA ILE A 172 0.73 -5.41 -2.51
C ILE A 172 1.16 -5.63 -1.07
N MET A 173 0.60 -6.65 -0.42
CA MET A 173 1.21 -7.16 0.81
C MET A 173 2.54 -7.83 0.49
N LEU A 174 3.62 -7.29 1.03
CA LEU A 174 4.96 -7.88 0.94
C LEU A 174 4.97 -9.23 1.67
N ARG A 175 4.76 -10.32 0.94
CA ARG A 175 4.94 -11.67 1.49
C ARG A 175 6.43 -11.93 1.71
N PRO A 176 6.84 -12.58 2.81
CA PRO A 176 8.21 -13.03 2.96
C PRO A 176 8.53 -14.05 1.87
N SER A 177 9.59 -13.79 1.09
CA SER A 177 10.22 -14.82 0.27
C SER A 177 10.86 -15.85 1.20
N TYR A 178 10.23 -17.01 1.36
CA TYR A 178 10.91 -18.19 1.89
C TYR A 178 11.89 -18.66 0.81
N ASN A 179 13.18 -18.39 1.00
CA ASN A 179 14.22 -19.20 0.37
C ASN A 179 14.28 -20.52 1.14
N ALA A 180 13.64 -21.55 0.58
CA ALA A 180 13.89 -22.94 0.92
C ALA A 180 14.67 -23.58 -0.25
N GLY A 181 15.88 -24.06 0.04
CA GLY A 181 16.82 -24.73 -0.88
C GLY A 181 17.95 -23.79 -1.32
N LEU A 182 19.23 -24.06 -1.06
CA LEU A 182 19.98 -25.29 -0.78
C LEU A 182 20.93 -25.12 0.42
#